data_AF-A0A4P5U6G6-F1
#
_entry.id   AF-A0A4P5U6G6-F1
#
_cell.length_a   1.000
_cell.length_b   1.000
_cell.length_c   1.000
_cell.angle_alpha   90.00
_cell.angle_beta   90.00
_cell.angle_gamma   90.00
#
_symmetry.space_group_name_H-M   'P 1'
#
loop_
_entity.id
_entity.type
_entity.pdbx_description
1 polymer ?
#
loop_
_entity_poly.entity_id
_entity_poly.type
_entity_poly.pdbx_seq_one_letter_code
_entity_poly.pdbx_strand_id
1 'polypeptide(L)'
;MKTTLDLPDELVREMKLRALMQGRTLRDLATDFLRQGLGLAAPKPPTELPPDSPIQINENGFPVFRGGDNAPARHMTVEQLLQLEQDALYSEDMQRAGISV
;
A
#
# COMPACT_ATOMS: atom_id res chain seq x y z
N MET A 1 35.95 -3.09 -3.72
CA MET A 1 36.93 -2.88 -2.63
C MET A 1 36.33 -3.38 -1.32
N LYS A 2 37.16 -3.79 -0.34
CA LYS A 2 36.70 -4.15 1.00
C LYS A 2 36.85 -2.92 1.90
N THR A 3 35.78 -2.56 2.60
CA THR A 3 35.72 -1.38 3.47
C THR A 3 35.21 -1.82 4.83
N THR A 4 35.74 -1.21 5.89
CA THR A 4 35.26 -1.39 7.27
C THR A 4 34.43 -0.16 7.64
N LEU A 5 33.23 -0.38 8.19
CA LEU A 5 32.31 0.67 8.63
C LEU A 5 31.91 0.38 10.07
N ASP A 6 32.03 1.37 10.94
CA ASP A 6 31.55 1.27 12.31
C ASP A 6 30.04 1.57 12.33
N LEU A 7 29.25 0.60 12.78
CA LEU A 7 27.80 0.68 12.83
C LEU A 7 27.31 0.34 14.25
N PRO A 8 26.23 0.96 14.74
CA PRO A 8 25.63 0.56 16.01
C PRO A 8 25.23 -0.92 16.00
N ASP A 9 25.45 -1.63 17.11
CA ASP A 9 25.18 -3.07 17.21
C ASP A 9 23.74 -3.44 16.87
N GLU A 10 22.78 -2.63 17.32
CA GLU A 10 21.35 -2.83 17.02
C GLU A 10 21.08 -2.78 15.51
N LEU A 11 21.76 -1.90 14.78
CA LEU A 11 21.60 -1.80 13.34
C LEU A 11 22.17 -3.05 12.64
N VAL A 12 23.34 -3.52 13.08
CA VAL A 12 23.95 -4.74 12.55
C VAL A 12 23.06 -5.96 12.82
N ARG A 13 22.44 -6.03 14.00
CA ARG A 13 21.48 -7.08 14.38
C ARG A 13 20.27 -7.10 13.45
N GLU A 14 19.62 -5.95 13.24
CA GLU A 14 18.47 -5.82 12.34
C GLU A 14 18.83 -6.19 10.90
N MET A 15 20.00 -5.76 10.42
CA MET A 15 20.48 -6.14 9.09
C MET A 15 20.68 -7.64 8.95
N LYS A 16 21.23 -8.32 9.98
CA LYS A 16 21.39 -9.79 9.99
C LYS A 16 20.04 -10.50 9.98
N LEU A 17 19.08 -10.06 10.80
CA LEU A 17 17.73 -10.63 10.84
C LEU A 17 17.05 -10.52 9.47
N ARG A 18 17.10 -9.34 8.86
CA ARG A 18 16.51 -9.10 7.54
C ARG A 18 17.19 -9.93 6.44
N ALA A 19 18.52 -10.07 6.49
CA ALA A 19 19.26 -10.93 5.56
C ALA A 19 18.80 -12.40 5.68
N LEU A 20 18.63 -12.90 6.90
CA LEU A 20 18.13 -14.25 7.17
C LEU A 20 16.69 -14.43 6.65
N MET A 21 15.78 -13.50 6.94
CA MET A 21 14.38 -13.56 6.49
C MET A 21 14.24 -13.54 4.97
N GLN A 22 15.13 -12.84 4.27
CA GLN A 22 15.10 -12.75 2.80
C GLN A 22 15.92 -13.86 2.11
N GLY A 23 16.62 -14.71 2.86
CA GLY A 23 17.52 -15.72 2.30
C GLY A 23 18.71 -15.11 1.55
N ARG A 24 19.18 -13.93 1.96
CA ARG A 24 20.25 -13.16 1.30
C ARG A 24 21.47 -13.03 2.19
N THR A 25 22.63 -12.76 1.60
CA THR A 25 23.83 -12.46 2.39
C THR A 25 23.76 -11.05 2.97
N LEU A 26 24.37 -10.84 4.15
CA LEU A 26 24.46 -9.52 4.76
C LEU A 26 25.18 -8.50 3.85
N ARG A 27 26.16 -8.96 3.06
CA ARG A 27 26.90 -8.16 2.09
C ARG A 27 26.01 -7.63 0.98
N ASP A 28 25.16 -8.48 0.40
CA ASP A 28 24.27 -8.08 -0.69
C ASP A 28 23.23 -7.09 -0.18
N LEU A 29 22.67 -7.36 1.00
CA LEU A 29 21.72 -6.47 1.65
C LEU A 29 22.33 -5.08 1.95
N ALA A 30 23.54 -5.05 2.50
CA ALA A 30 24.27 -3.80 2.76
C ALA A 30 24.57 -3.02 1.46
N THR A 31 24.95 -3.73 0.39
CA THR A 31 25.21 -3.12 -0.92
C THR A 31 23.96 -2.46 -1.49
N ASP A 32 22.81 -3.13 -1.39
CA ASP A 32 21.54 -2.57 -1.86
C ASP A 32 21.09 -1.36 -1.05
N PHE A 33 21.21 -1.40 0.28
CA PHE A 33 20.90 -0.25 1.13
C PHE A 33 21.80 0.95 0.84
N LEU A 34 23.09 0.72 0.62
CA LEU A 34 24.01 1.80 0.23
C LEU A 34 23.65 2.37 -1.14
N ARG A 35 23.29 1.54 -2.13
CA ARG A 35 22.81 2.02 -3.43
C ARG A 35 21.53 2.83 -3.31
N GLN A 36 20.57 2.38 -2.50
CA GLN A 36 19.32 3.10 -2.25
C GLN A 36 19.58 4.45 -1.57
N GLY A 37 20.43 4.50 -0.55
CA GLY A 37 20.78 5.73 0.16
C GLY A 37 21.54 6.73 -0.71
N LEU A 38 22.31 6.26 -1.69
CA LEU A 38 23.02 7.08 -2.67
C LEU A 38 22.18 7.45 -3.91
N GLY A 39 20.91 7.02 -3.99
CA GLY A 39 20.07 7.23 -5.17
C GLY A 39 20.53 6.48 -6.43
N LEU A 40 21.41 5.48 -6.27
CA LEU A 40 21.94 4.63 -7.35
C LEU A 40 21.07 3.38 -7.58
N ALA A 41 20.14 3.10 -6.67
CA ALA A 41 19.17 2.05 -6.89
C ALA A 41 18.21 2.47 -8.00
N ALA A 42 17.99 1.58 -8.97
CA ALA A 42 16.91 1.77 -9.92
C ALA A 42 15.61 1.98 -9.12
N PRO A 43 14.75 2.94 -9.51
CA PRO A 43 13.48 3.13 -8.85
C PRO A 43 12.78 1.77 -8.80
N LYS A 44 12.43 1.33 -7.59
CA LYS A 44 11.67 0.10 -7.42
C LYS A 44 10.41 0.28 -8.27
N PRO A 45 10.19 -0.54 -9.31
CA PRO A 45 8.99 -0.42 -10.11
C PRO A 45 7.81 -0.52 -9.15
N PRO A 46 6.73 0.27 -9.36
CA PRO A 46 5.51 0.13 -8.60
C PRO A 46 5.19 -1.36 -8.51
N THR A 47 4.87 -1.85 -7.31
CA THR A 47 4.37 -3.22 -7.19
C THR A 47 3.14 -3.32 -8.08
N GLU A 48 3.26 -4.06 -9.18
CA GLU A 48 2.13 -4.32 -10.07
C GLU A 48 1.04 -4.96 -9.22
N LEU A 49 -0.08 -4.26 -9.12
CA LEU A 49 -1.25 -4.80 -8.46
C LEU A 49 -1.70 -6.04 -9.26
N PRO A 50 -2.17 -7.10 -8.60
CA PRO A 50 -2.75 -8.24 -9.29
C PRO A 50 -3.79 -7.76 -10.32
N PRO A 51 -3.96 -8.45 -11.46
CA PRO A 51 -4.95 -8.07 -12.48
C PRO A 51 -6.37 -7.92 -11.91
N ASP A 52 -6.69 -8.72 -10.89
CA ASP A 52 -7.97 -8.74 -10.21
C ASP A 52 -8.05 -7.76 -9.02
N SER A 53 -7.05 -6.88 -8.85
CA SER A 53 -7.08 -5.90 -7.78
C SER A 53 -8.21 -4.89 -8.02
N PRO A 54 -9.04 -4.61 -7.00
CA PRO A 54 -10.03 -3.54 -7.10
C PRO A 54 -9.37 -2.15 -7.18
N ILE A 55 -8.06 -2.07 -6.90
CA ILE A 55 -7.27 -0.83 -6.93
C ILE A 55 -6.50 -0.78 -8.25
N GLN A 56 -6.58 0.35 -8.94
CA GLN A 56 -5.86 0.62 -10.18
C GLN A 56 -5.18 1.99 -10.09
N ILE A 57 -4.08 2.19 -10.82
CA ILE A 57 -3.46 3.50 -10.97
C ILE A 57 -4.11 4.19 -12.17
N ASN A 58 -4.70 5.37 -11.97
CA ASN A 58 -5.29 6.15 -13.07
C ASN A 58 -4.21 6.85 -13.92
N GLU A 59 -4.61 7.48 -15.01
CA GLU A 59 -3.71 8.19 -15.95
C GLU A 59 -2.90 9.31 -15.28
N ASN A 60 -3.38 9.83 -14.14
CA ASN A 60 -2.72 10.87 -13.35
C ASN A 60 -1.80 10.31 -12.26
N GLY A 61 -1.62 8.98 -12.19
CA GLY A 61 -0.76 8.33 -11.20
C GLY A 61 -1.39 8.12 -9.82
N PHE A 62 -2.71 8.32 -9.67
CA PHE A 62 -3.40 8.14 -8.39
C PHE A 62 -4.02 6.74 -8.26
N PRO A 63 -3.97 6.12 -7.06
CA PRO A 63 -4.71 4.89 -6.78
C PRO A 63 -6.21 5.19 -6.74
N VAL A 64 -6.98 4.45 -7.52
CA VAL A 64 -8.45 4.53 -7.59
C VAL A 64 -9.06 3.16 -7.40
N PHE A 65 -10.20 3.10 -6.72
CA PHE A 65 -11.03 1.89 -6.69
C PHE A 65 -11.96 1.88 -7.89
N ARG A 66 -11.87 0.87 -8.75
CA ARG A 66 -12.82 0.72 -9.85
C ARG A 66 -13.92 -0.27 -9.45
N GLY A 67 -15.15 0.23 -9.40
CA GLY A 67 -16.32 -0.63 -9.23
C GLY A 67 -16.42 -1.64 -10.38
N GLY A 68 -16.65 -2.91 -10.06
CA GLY A 68 -16.82 -3.97 -11.05
C GLY A 68 -18.01 -3.73 -11.97
N ASP A 69 -18.07 -4.46 -13.09
CA ASP A 69 -19.10 -4.23 -14.11
C ASP A 69 -20.54 -4.48 -13.62
N ASN A 70 -20.69 -5.37 -12.65
CA ASN A 70 -21.98 -5.71 -12.04
C ASN A 70 -22.25 -4.94 -10.73
N ALA A 71 -21.51 -3.87 -10.45
CA ALA A 71 -21.73 -3.07 -9.25
C ALA A 71 -23.14 -2.43 -9.30
N PRO A 72 -23.98 -2.57 -8.25
CA PRO A 72 -25.34 -2.02 -8.25
C PRO A 72 -25.39 -0.53 -8.58
N ALA A 73 -24.40 0.24 -8.10
CA ALA A 73 -24.27 1.67 -8.36
C ALA A 73 -24.18 2.04 -9.85
N ARG A 74 -23.75 1.13 -10.74
CA ARG A 74 -23.69 1.39 -12.19
C ARG A 74 -25.08 1.39 -12.86
N HIS A 75 -26.09 0.84 -12.20
CA HIS A 75 -27.45 0.73 -12.71
C HIS A 75 -28.45 1.60 -11.95
N MET A 76 -27.97 2.38 -10.97
CA MET A 76 -28.79 3.30 -10.19
C MET A 76 -28.90 4.67 -10.86
N THR A 77 -30.06 5.33 -10.72
CA THR A 77 -30.19 6.73 -11.08
C THR A 77 -29.44 7.62 -10.08
N VAL A 78 -29.24 8.89 -10.42
CA VAL A 78 -28.60 9.86 -9.52
C VAL A 78 -29.39 9.99 -8.22
N GLU A 79 -30.72 10.01 -8.29
CA GLU A 79 -31.60 10.09 -7.12
C GLU A 79 -31.46 8.86 -6.23
N GLN A 80 -31.36 7.67 -6.83
CA GLN A 80 -31.14 6.42 -6.09
C GLN A 80 -29.77 6.39 -5.38
N LEU A 81 -28.73 6.93 -6.04
CA LEU A 81 -27.40 7.06 -5.43
C LEU A 81 -27.39 8.04 -4.27
N LEU A 82 -28.05 9.20 -4.42
CA LEU A 82 -28.18 10.19 -3.35
C LEU A 82 -28.97 9.64 -2.15
N GLN A 83 -30.03 8.87 -2.42
CA GLN A 83 -30.79 8.22 -1.34
C GLN A 83 -29.93 7.18 -0.60
N LEU A 84 -29.19 6.35 -1.33
CA LEU A 84 -28.28 5.37 -0.73
C LEU A 84 -27.22 6.04 0.17
N GLU A 85 -26.65 7.16 -0.28
CA GLU A 85 -25.72 7.95 0.52
C GLU A 85 -26.38 8.46 1.80
N GLN A 86 -27.56 9.08 1.70
CA GLN A 86 -28.29 9.60 2.86
C GLN A 86 -28.64 8.49 3.87
N ASP A 87 -29.11 7.35 3.39
CA ASP A 87 -29.45 6.20 4.23
C ASP A 87 -28.21 5.66 4.96
N ALA A 88 -27.08 5.55 4.25
CA ALA A 88 -25.82 5.08 4.82
C ALA A 88 -25.30 6.04 5.91
N LEU A 89 -25.26 7.34 5.62
CA LEU A 89 -24.84 8.37 6.57
C LEU A 89 -25.73 8.39 7.81
N TYR A 90 -27.05 8.36 7.62
CA TYR A 90 -27.99 8.33 8.73
C TYR A 90 -27.82 7.08 9.61
N SER A 91 -27.62 5.91 8.99
CA SER A 91 -27.40 4.66 9.74
C SER A 91 -26.14 4.72 10.60
N GLU A 92 -25.06 5.32 10.08
CA GLU A 92 -23.81 5.50 10.80
C GLU A 92 -23.96 6.51 11.95
N ASP A 93 -24.64 7.63 11.70
CA ASP A 93 -24.90 8.65 12.73
C ASP A 93 -25.72 8.08 13.89
N MET A 94 -26.75 7.29 13.59
CA MET A 94 -27.57 6.62 14.61
C MET A 94 -26.73 5.64 15.43
N GLN A 95 -25.88 4.84 14.76
CA GLN A 95 -24.95 3.93 15.44
C GLN A 95 -23.99 4.69 16.36
N ARG A 96 -23.42 5.82 15.89
CA ARG A 96 -22.50 6.67 16.67
C ARG A 96 -23.19 7.35 17.85
N ALA A 97 -24.47 7.70 17.70
CA ALA A 97 -25.31 8.24 18.76
C ALA A 97 -25.76 7.17 19.78
N GLY A 98 -25.50 5.88 19.52
CA GLY A 98 -25.95 4.77 20.36
C GLY A 98 -27.46 4.55 20.30
N ILE A 99 -28.12 5.02 19.25
CA ILE A 99 -29.56 4.87 19.03
C ILE A 99 -29.73 3.69 18.08
N SER A 100 -30.38 2.61 18.55
CA SER A 100 -30.67 1.45 17.71
C SER A 100 -31.62 1.86 16.59
N VAL A 101 -31.24 1.53 15.34
CA VAL A 101 -32.08 1.62 14.14
C VAL A 101 -32.89 0.34 13.99
#